data_AF-A0A7J9B3J7-F1
#
_entry.id   AF-A0A7J9B3J7-F1
#
_cell.length_a   1.000
_cell.length_b   1.000
_cell.length_c   1.000
_cell.angle_alpha   90.00
_cell.angle_beta   90.00
_cell.angle_gamma   90.00
#
_symmetry.space_group_name_H-M   'P 1'
#
loop_
_entity.id
_entity.type
_entity.pdbx_description
1 polymer ?
#
loop_
_entity_poly.entity_id
_entity_poly.type
_entity_poly.pdbx_seq_one_letter_code
_entity_poly.pdbx_strand_id
1 'polypeptide(L)'
;MATHNLAVILKNPSNDAEFLLLKQTPPPKFSEDQYDSYVDSDLWDLPSTLLNLQHDHSHSGIVIQGAQSSHNIDLTKFDVQLALTGVLEKLGLTVNDVGEWSLFKYVEEAEFGPEFPVNTVFIMGKLLDGNQNCQGLCKWMSTESCLTWLLEVKPCSDRVGPLVVVALINDSLQSAARTLPPTLRYQEYPPGVVILPMRSKTRKPFLTTNLVIFAPQQVSDTVGDCSFVAHGDALIVDPGCRHEYHEELKQIIACLPEKLIVFVTHHHLDHVEGLSIIQKCNPNATLLAHENTMRRIGKGDWSLGYTSVSGEEDILVGGHRLTVIFAPVFLL
;
A
#
# COMPACT_ATOMS: atom_id res chain seq x y z
N MET A 1 -2.24 18.18 -11.31
CA MET A 1 -3.51 18.14 -10.54
C MET A 1 -3.55 16.82 -9.81
N ALA A 2 -4.35 16.66 -8.77
CA ALA A 2 -4.53 15.38 -8.08
C ALA A 2 -6.01 15.02 -8.13
N THR A 3 -6.31 13.74 -8.29
CA THR A 3 -7.66 13.21 -8.09
C THR A 3 -7.90 13.16 -6.59
N HIS A 4 -9.07 13.58 -6.10
CA HIS A 4 -9.37 13.56 -4.67
C HIS A 4 -10.41 12.49 -4.36
N ASN A 5 -10.17 11.69 -3.33
CA ASN A 5 -11.10 10.70 -2.81
C ASN A 5 -11.57 11.14 -1.42
N LEU A 6 -12.82 10.85 -1.08
CA LEU A 6 -13.36 10.97 0.28
C LEU A 6 -13.58 9.56 0.83
N ALA A 7 -12.94 9.25 1.96
CA ALA A 7 -13.18 8.05 2.73
C ALA A 7 -13.79 8.40 4.09
N VAL A 8 -14.78 7.62 4.53
CA VAL A 8 -15.53 7.92 5.75
C VAL A 8 -15.27 6.87 6.82
N ILE A 9 -14.93 7.31 8.02
CA ILE A 9 -14.78 6.47 9.21
C ILE A 9 -16.01 6.69 10.09
N LEU A 10 -16.95 5.73 10.07
CA LEU A 10 -18.13 5.76 10.91
C LEU A 10 -17.87 4.97 12.19
N LYS A 11 -17.92 5.65 13.34
CA LYS A 11 -17.72 5.04 14.67
C LYS A 11 -19.00 4.40 15.19
N ASN A 12 -18.84 3.22 15.82
CA ASN A 12 -19.94 2.53 16.48
C ASN A 12 -20.37 3.32 17.74
N PRO A 13 -21.66 3.64 17.92
CA PRO A 13 -22.13 4.41 19.07
C PRO A 13 -22.02 3.64 20.39
N SER A 14 -22.03 2.31 20.33
CA SER A 14 -21.93 1.43 21.50
C SER A 14 -20.51 0.92 21.76
N ASN A 15 -19.57 1.09 20.82
CA ASN A 15 -18.18 0.65 20.96
C ASN A 15 -17.22 1.57 20.18
N ASP A 16 -16.60 2.54 20.86
CA ASP A 16 -15.72 3.53 20.21
C ASP A 16 -14.46 2.93 19.54
N ALA A 17 -14.10 1.68 19.87
CA ALA A 17 -13.00 0.96 19.24
C ALA A 17 -13.34 0.46 17.83
N GLU A 18 -14.63 0.34 17.50
CA GLU A 18 -15.10 -0.18 16.23
C GLU A 18 -15.43 0.92 15.22
N PHE A 19 -15.25 0.56 13.96
CA PHE A 19 -15.63 1.36 12.80
C PHE A 19 -16.29 0.48 11.75
N LEU A 20 -17.14 1.11 10.92
CA LEU A 20 -17.91 0.41 9.92
C LEU A 20 -17.11 0.24 8.63
N LEU A 21 -17.01 -1.00 8.16
CA LEU A 21 -16.48 -1.34 6.84
C LEU A 21 -17.60 -1.68 5.88
N LEU A 22 -17.38 -1.35 4.62
CA LEU A 22 -18.23 -1.69 3.49
C LEU A 22 -17.57 -2.79 2.66
N LYS A 23 -18.34 -3.81 2.32
CA LYS A 23 -17.96 -4.84 1.37
C LYS A 23 -17.77 -4.21 -0.01
N GLN A 24 -16.56 -4.33 -0.56
CA GLN A 24 -16.23 -3.78 -1.87
C GLN A 24 -16.77 -4.68 -2.99
N THR A 25 -17.15 -4.04 -4.10
CA THR A 25 -17.57 -4.77 -5.30
C THR A 25 -16.37 -5.52 -5.88
N PRO A 26 -16.45 -6.85 -6.10
CA PRO A 26 -15.39 -7.59 -6.76
C PRO A 26 -15.09 -7.03 -8.15
N PRO A 27 -13.85 -7.17 -8.66
CA PRO A 27 -13.54 -6.80 -10.03
C PRO A 27 -14.43 -7.60 -11.02
N PRO A 28 -14.72 -7.04 -12.20
CA PRO A 28 -15.42 -7.77 -13.26
C PRO A 28 -14.68 -9.05 -13.63
N LYS A 29 -15.43 -10.11 -13.93
CA LYS A 29 -14.86 -11.38 -14.41
C LYS A 29 -14.29 -11.24 -15.80
N PHE A 30 -13.15 -11.90 -16.04
CA PHE A 30 -12.50 -12.00 -17.34
C PHE A 30 -13.10 -13.12 -18.21
N SER A 31 -13.97 -13.96 -17.65
CA SER A 31 -14.52 -15.17 -18.31
C SER A 31 -13.44 -16.20 -18.65
N GLU A 32 -12.36 -16.20 -17.88
CA GLU A 32 -11.25 -17.13 -17.97
C GLU A 32 -11.05 -17.73 -16.58
N ASP A 33 -11.31 -19.04 -16.42
CA ASP A 33 -11.31 -19.71 -15.12
C ASP A 33 -10.02 -19.49 -14.33
N GLN A 34 -8.88 -19.42 -15.02
CA GLN A 34 -7.59 -19.15 -14.39
C GLN A 34 -7.58 -17.77 -13.70
N TYR A 35 -7.99 -16.71 -14.40
CA TYR A 35 -7.99 -15.36 -13.84
C TYR A 35 -9.12 -15.13 -12.85
N ASP A 36 -10.31 -15.67 -13.15
CA ASP A 36 -11.48 -15.53 -12.29
C ASP A 36 -11.32 -16.29 -10.96
N SER A 37 -10.45 -17.31 -10.92
CA SER A 37 -10.11 -18.02 -9.69
C SER A 37 -9.27 -17.21 -8.69
N TYR A 38 -8.66 -16.10 -9.11
CA TYR A 38 -7.88 -15.25 -8.19
C TYR A 38 -8.76 -14.39 -7.26
N VAL A 39 -10.04 -14.21 -7.58
CA VAL A 39 -11.00 -13.58 -6.66
C VAL A 39 -11.45 -14.62 -5.65
N ASP A 40 -10.70 -14.75 -4.56
CA ASP A 40 -10.85 -15.82 -3.58
C ASP A 40 -11.74 -15.44 -2.38
N SER A 41 -11.98 -14.15 -2.15
CA SER A 41 -12.56 -13.66 -0.90
C SER A 41 -13.17 -12.25 -1.03
N ASP A 42 -13.97 -11.87 -0.02
CA ASP A 42 -14.53 -10.52 0.06
C ASP A 42 -13.48 -9.51 0.55
N LEU A 43 -13.44 -8.34 -0.07
CA LEU A 43 -12.63 -7.22 0.37
C LEU A 43 -13.50 -6.26 1.19
N TRP A 44 -13.06 -5.92 2.40
CA TRP A 44 -13.72 -4.98 3.29
C TRP A 44 -12.86 -3.74 3.48
N ASP A 45 -13.40 -2.57 3.18
CA ASP A 45 -12.66 -1.32 3.29
C ASP A 45 -13.53 -0.17 3.80
N LEU A 46 -12.92 0.98 4.07
CA LEU A 46 -13.66 2.18 4.42
C LEU A 46 -14.56 2.59 3.25
N PRO A 47 -15.83 2.93 3.52
CA PRO A 47 -16.73 3.40 2.49
C PRO A 47 -16.21 4.73 1.92
N SER A 48 -16.10 4.81 0.59
CA SER A 48 -15.45 5.93 -0.08
C SER A 48 -16.10 6.30 -1.41
N THR A 49 -15.79 7.51 -1.90
CA THR A 49 -16.23 8.03 -3.20
C THR A 49 -15.34 9.17 -3.68
N LEU A 50 -15.33 9.41 -5.00
CA LEU A 50 -14.63 10.54 -5.59
C LEU A 50 -15.11 11.87 -4.99
N LEU A 51 -14.16 12.71 -4.57
CA LEU A 51 -14.40 14.04 -4.05
C LEU A 51 -14.23 15.07 -5.17
N ASN A 52 -15.37 15.49 -5.74
CA ASN A 52 -15.39 16.42 -6.85
C ASN A 52 -15.24 17.87 -6.39
N LEU A 53 -14.66 18.69 -7.28
CA LEU A 53 -14.64 20.13 -7.10
C LEU A 53 -16.06 20.68 -7.08
N GLN A 54 -16.27 21.66 -6.23
CA GLN A 54 -17.51 22.38 -6.15
C GLN A 54 -17.68 23.30 -7.37
N HIS A 55 -18.79 23.17 -8.08
CA HIS A 55 -19.07 23.93 -9.30
C HIS A 55 -19.79 25.26 -9.02
N ASP A 56 -20.55 25.34 -7.93
CA ASP A 56 -21.30 26.53 -7.51
C ASP A 56 -20.92 26.90 -6.07
N HIS A 57 -20.86 28.19 -5.71
CA HIS A 57 -20.53 28.67 -4.36
C HIS A 57 -21.59 28.36 -3.27
N SER A 58 -22.31 27.24 -3.39
CA SER A 58 -23.27 26.77 -2.40
C SER A 58 -22.56 26.29 -1.14
N HIS A 59 -22.66 27.02 -0.03
CA HIS A 59 -22.06 26.54 1.21
C HIS A 59 -22.62 25.16 1.60
N SER A 60 -21.72 24.18 1.83
CA SER A 60 -22.08 22.89 2.41
C SER A 60 -22.86 23.11 3.70
N GLY A 61 -24.03 22.47 3.83
CA GLY A 61 -24.81 22.49 5.07
C GLY A 61 -24.14 21.68 6.19
N ILE A 62 -23.13 20.87 5.87
CA ILE A 62 -22.40 20.03 6.80
C ILE A 62 -21.15 20.77 7.28
N VAL A 63 -21.04 20.93 8.59
CA VAL A 63 -19.86 21.49 9.26
C VAL A 63 -18.89 20.36 9.57
N ILE A 64 -17.68 20.43 9.02
CA ILE A 64 -16.58 19.51 9.33
C ILE A 64 -15.63 20.18 10.33
N GLN A 65 -15.62 19.69 11.57
CA GLN A 65 -14.71 20.18 12.60
C GLN A 65 -13.25 19.93 12.19
N GLY A 66 -12.35 20.88 12.48
CA GLY A 66 -10.93 20.77 12.13
C GLY A 66 -10.58 21.08 10.67
N ALA A 67 -11.57 21.30 9.80
CA ALA A 67 -11.33 21.64 8.39
C ALA A 67 -10.62 22.99 8.22
N GLN A 68 -10.99 24.00 9.00
CA GLN A 68 -10.39 25.35 8.90
C GLN A 68 -8.95 25.43 9.41
N SER A 69 -8.54 24.48 10.26
CA SER A 69 -7.17 24.39 10.78
C SER A 69 -6.23 23.56 9.90
N SER A 70 -6.73 22.92 8.84
CA SER A 70 -5.92 22.11 7.94
C SER A 70 -5.18 22.99 6.94
N HIS A 71 -3.85 22.98 6.98
CA HIS A 71 -3.03 23.68 5.99
C HIS A 71 -2.88 22.91 4.66
N ASN A 72 -3.19 21.60 4.67
CA ASN A 72 -2.89 20.71 3.55
C ASN A 72 -4.06 20.56 2.58
N ILE A 73 -5.28 20.88 3.01
CA ILE A 73 -6.47 20.82 2.14
C ILE A 73 -7.50 21.88 2.54
N ASP A 74 -8.03 22.56 1.53
CA ASP A 74 -9.16 23.48 1.65
C ASP A 74 -10.44 22.78 1.20
N LEU A 75 -11.21 22.27 2.18
CA LEU A 75 -12.47 21.55 1.91
C LEU A 75 -13.56 22.43 1.29
N THR A 76 -13.43 23.76 1.36
CA THR A 76 -14.42 24.69 0.76
C THR A 76 -14.42 24.66 -0.76
N LYS A 77 -13.41 24.02 -1.38
CA LYS A 77 -13.31 23.85 -2.83
C LYS A 77 -14.03 22.60 -3.35
N PHE A 78 -14.54 21.76 -2.46
CA PHE A 78 -15.09 20.45 -2.81
C PHE A 78 -16.56 20.31 -2.40
N ASP A 79 -17.31 19.53 -3.16
CA ASP A 79 -18.68 19.17 -2.79
C ASP A 79 -18.69 18.00 -1.79
N VAL A 80 -18.30 18.32 -0.55
CA VAL A 80 -18.22 17.35 0.55
C VAL A 80 -19.60 16.79 0.89
N GLN A 81 -20.66 17.59 0.77
CA GLN A 81 -22.02 17.17 1.09
C GLN A 81 -22.54 16.10 0.13
N LEU A 82 -22.35 16.29 -1.18
CA LEU A 82 -22.71 15.28 -2.18
C LEU A 82 -21.90 14.00 -1.98
N ALA A 83 -20.59 14.13 -1.70
CA ALA A 83 -19.72 12.98 -1.47
C ALA A 83 -20.13 12.19 -0.21
N LEU A 84 -20.40 12.86 0.92
CA LEU A 84 -20.89 12.21 2.14
C LEU A 84 -22.25 11.53 1.92
N THR A 85 -23.17 12.20 1.24
CA THR A 85 -24.49 11.64 0.93
C THR A 85 -24.34 10.36 0.10
N GLY A 86 -23.57 10.39 -0.99
CA GLY A 86 -23.35 9.22 -1.84
C GLY A 86 -22.61 8.08 -1.14
N VAL A 87 -21.77 8.36 -0.13
CA VAL A 87 -21.16 7.33 0.71
C VAL A 87 -22.18 6.70 1.65
N LEU A 88 -22.98 7.52 2.33
CA LEU A 88 -23.98 7.05 3.30
C LEU A 88 -25.12 6.27 2.64
N GLU A 89 -25.53 6.64 1.44
CA GLU A 89 -26.53 5.91 0.65
C GLU A 89 -26.11 4.45 0.39
N LYS A 90 -24.82 4.18 0.15
CA LYS A 90 -24.29 2.81 -0.01
C LYS A 90 -24.47 1.95 1.24
N LEU A 91 -24.62 2.59 2.40
CA LEU A 91 -24.84 1.96 3.70
C LEU A 91 -26.32 1.97 4.11
N GLY A 92 -27.21 2.53 3.28
CA GLY A 92 -28.61 2.74 3.64
C GLY A 92 -28.81 3.83 4.71
N LEU A 93 -27.90 4.80 4.79
CA LEU A 93 -27.89 5.87 5.78
C LEU A 93 -28.08 7.23 5.13
N THR A 94 -28.41 8.20 5.97
CA THR A 94 -28.51 9.61 5.64
C THR A 94 -27.56 10.42 6.53
N VAL A 95 -27.28 11.66 6.13
CA VAL A 95 -26.43 12.57 6.91
C VAL A 95 -26.96 12.79 8.34
N ASN A 96 -28.28 12.68 8.55
CA ASN A 96 -28.91 12.86 9.85
C ASN A 96 -28.69 11.69 10.82
N ASP A 97 -28.28 10.53 10.31
CA ASP A 97 -27.98 9.34 11.13
C ASP A 97 -26.59 9.43 11.78
N VAL A 98 -25.81 10.44 11.40
CA VAL A 98 -24.46 10.69 11.91
C VAL A 98 -24.48 12.00 12.70
N GLY A 99 -23.84 11.97 13.87
CA GLY A 99 -23.66 13.15 14.70
C GLY A 99 -22.60 14.10 14.15
N GLU A 100 -21.70 14.55 15.01
CA GLU A 100 -20.67 15.50 14.61
C GLU A 100 -19.67 14.88 13.63
N TRP A 101 -19.30 15.68 12.62
CA TRP A 101 -18.29 15.33 11.62
C TRP A 101 -16.99 16.05 11.91
N SER A 102 -15.87 15.36 11.76
CA SER A 102 -14.53 15.93 11.91
C SER A 102 -13.60 15.47 10.79
N LEU A 103 -12.68 16.36 10.40
CA LEU A 103 -11.57 16.00 9.54
C LEU A 103 -10.62 15.13 10.34
N PHE A 104 -10.46 13.87 9.93
CA PHE A 104 -9.55 12.95 10.59
C PHE A 104 -8.13 13.13 10.08
N LYS A 105 -7.94 13.02 8.76
CA LYS A 105 -6.64 13.27 8.12
C LYS A 105 -6.75 13.47 6.61
N TYR A 106 -5.65 13.92 6.02
CA TYR A 106 -5.45 14.04 4.59
C TYR A 106 -4.15 13.34 4.19
N VAL A 107 -4.23 12.47 3.19
CA VAL A 107 -3.09 11.67 2.71
C VAL A 107 -2.85 11.97 1.25
N GLU A 108 -1.63 12.36 0.93
CA GLU A 108 -1.16 12.52 -0.44
C GLU A 108 -0.47 11.23 -0.86
N GLU A 109 -0.93 10.62 -1.94
CA GLU A 109 -0.25 9.44 -2.49
C GLU A 109 0.96 9.83 -3.33
N ALA A 110 1.93 8.94 -3.40
CA ALA A 110 3.11 9.13 -4.23
C ALA A 110 2.76 9.00 -5.73
N GLU A 111 3.54 9.65 -6.59
CA GLU A 111 3.29 9.69 -8.04
C GLU A 111 3.83 8.44 -8.74
N PHE A 112 3.04 7.37 -8.78
CA PHE A 112 3.45 6.06 -9.35
C PHE A 112 3.27 5.91 -10.87
N GLY A 113 2.41 6.72 -11.48
CA GLY A 113 1.97 6.48 -12.86
C GLY A 113 1.73 7.75 -13.66
N PRO A 114 1.38 7.62 -14.94
CA PRO A 114 1.20 8.78 -15.82
C PRO A 114 -0.06 9.60 -15.49
N GLU A 115 -0.98 9.01 -14.73
CA GLU A 115 -2.18 9.68 -14.26
C GLU A 115 -1.90 10.53 -13.02
N PHE A 116 -2.86 11.37 -12.67
CA PHE A 116 -2.74 12.20 -11.49
C PHE A 116 -2.74 11.33 -10.22
N PRO A 117 -1.89 11.65 -9.22
CA PRO A 117 -1.94 10.97 -7.93
C PRO A 117 -3.32 11.12 -7.31
N VAL A 118 -3.71 10.13 -6.52
CA VAL A 118 -4.95 10.17 -5.75
C VAL A 118 -4.62 10.69 -4.36
N ASN A 119 -5.28 11.74 -3.91
CA ASN A 119 -5.17 12.22 -2.54
C ASN A 119 -6.47 11.89 -1.81
N THR A 120 -6.37 11.33 -0.61
CA THR A 120 -7.55 10.88 0.13
C THR A 120 -7.80 11.75 1.36
N VAL A 121 -9.02 12.28 1.45
CA VAL A 121 -9.56 12.98 2.61
C VAL A 121 -10.30 11.95 3.47
N PHE A 122 -9.90 11.83 4.73
CA PHE A 122 -10.59 10.99 5.70
C PHE A 122 -11.43 11.86 6.61
N ILE A 123 -12.74 11.63 6.60
CA ILE A 123 -13.69 12.29 7.49
C ILE A 123 -14.22 11.25 8.48
N MET A 124 -14.28 11.62 9.75
CA MET A 124 -14.83 10.79 10.81
C MET A 124 -16.19 11.31 11.25
N GLY A 125 -17.11 10.39 11.49
CA GLY A 125 -18.41 10.68 12.09
C GLY A 125 -18.79 9.59 13.10
N LYS A 126 -19.58 9.94 14.10
CA LYS A 126 -20.15 8.99 15.06
C LYS A 126 -21.62 8.78 14.75
N LEU A 127 -22.04 7.53 14.50
CA LEU A 127 -23.46 7.24 14.28
C LEU A 127 -24.27 7.55 15.54
N LEU A 128 -25.52 7.93 15.36
CA LEU A 128 -26.43 8.22 16.47
C LEU A 128 -27.13 6.94 17.00
N ASP A 129 -27.39 5.96 16.13
CA ASP A 129 -27.97 4.66 16.48
C ASP A 129 -27.04 3.52 16.01
N GLY A 130 -26.91 2.49 16.84
CA GLY A 130 -26.04 1.33 16.62
C GLY A 130 -26.74 0.15 15.96
N ASN A 131 -28.08 0.17 15.84
CA ASN A 131 -28.86 -0.91 15.24
C ASN A 131 -28.85 -0.87 13.70
N GLN A 132 -27.66 -0.84 13.10
CA GLN A 132 -27.54 -1.09 11.68
C GLN A 132 -27.66 -2.59 11.41
N ASN A 133 -28.77 -2.99 10.80
CA ASN A 133 -28.89 -4.32 10.23
C ASN A 133 -27.98 -4.40 9.00
N CYS A 134 -26.77 -4.91 9.19
CA CYS A 134 -25.76 -4.86 8.15
C CYS A 134 -26.02 -5.74 6.92
N GLN A 135 -27.06 -6.59 6.88
CA GLN A 135 -27.47 -7.45 5.75
C GLN A 135 -26.32 -8.11 4.93
N GLY A 136 -25.14 -8.31 5.53
CA GLY A 136 -23.94 -8.79 4.83
C GLY A 136 -23.21 -7.77 3.94
N LEU A 137 -23.63 -6.51 3.89
CA LEU A 137 -22.98 -5.43 3.13
C LEU A 137 -22.01 -4.60 3.97
N CYS A 138 -22.25 -4.49 5.28
CA CYS A 138 -21.35 -3.83 6.21
C CYS A 138 -20.88 -4.73 7.35
N LYS A 139 -19.78 -4.34 7.99
CA LYS A 139 -19.20 -5.06 9.13
C LYS A 139 -18.54 -4.09 10.10
N TRP A 140 -18.82 -4.26 11.40
CA TRP A 140 -18.10 -3.58 12.47
C TRP A 140 -16.76 -4.25 12.72
N MET A 141 -15.68 -3.48 12.69
CA MET A 141 -14.32 -3.99 12.89
C MET A 141 -13.53 -3.05 13.79
N SER A 142 -12.61 -3.60 14.59
CA SER A 142 -11.59 -2.84 15.32
C SER A 142 -10.27 -2.79 14.55
N THR A 143 -9.37 -1.88 14.94
CA THR A 143 -8.03 -1.78 14.34
C THR A 143 -7.24 -3.07 14.54
N GLU A 144 -7.34 -3.71 15.71
CA GLU A 144 -6.67 -4.96 16.04
C GLU A 144 -7.19 -6.13 15.20
N SER A 145 -8.50 -6.17 14.96
CA SER A 145 -9.13 -7.20 14.13
C SER A 145 -8.67 -7.08 12.67
N CYS A 146 -8.63 -5.86 12.14
CA CYS A 146 -8.11 -5.58 10.81
C CYS A 146 -6.62 -5.91 10.69
N LEU A 147 -5.81 -5.57 11.70
CA LEU A 147 -4.39 -5.92 11.74
C LEU A 147 -4.19 -7.45 11.72
N THR A 148 -4.99 -8.18 12.49
CA THR A 148 -4.96 -9.65 12.49
C THR A 148 -5.27 -10.22 11.10
N TRP A 149 -6.27 -9.69 10.40
CA TRP A 149 -6.59 -10.13 9.03
C TRP A 149 -5.49 -9.83 8.01
N LEU A 150 -4.75 -8.72 8.18
CA LEU A 150 -3.61 -8.40 7.32
C LEU A 150 -2.41 -9.32 7.57
N LEU A 151 -2.19 -9.75 8.82
CA LEU A 151 -1.03 -10.58 9.19
C LEU A 151 -1.29 -12.08 9.01
N GLU A 152 -2.51 -12.55 9.29
CA GLU A 152 -2.89 -13.96 9.22
C GLU A 152 -3.65 -14.31 7.93
N VAL A 153 -3.02 -14.06 6.78
CA VAL A 153 -3.58 -14.32 5.46
C VAL A 153 -3.78 -15.83 5.25
N LYS A 154 -5.05 -16.27 5.25
CA LYS A 154 -5.45 -17.63 4.86
C LYS A 154 -6.16 -17.61 3.50
N PRO A 155 -6.11 -18.69 2.70
CA PRO A 155 -6.92 -18.81 1.48
C PRO A 155 -8.41 -18.64 1.79
N CYS A 156 -9.14 -17.97 0.90
CA CYS A 156 -10.59 -17.75 0.99
C CYS A 156 -11.08 -16.99 2.23
N SER A 157 -10.18 -16.33 2.97
CA SER A 157 -10.54 -15.49 4.11
C SER A 157 -10.69 -14.04 3.68
N ASP A 158 -11.65 -13.35 4.29
CA ASP A 158 -11.90 -11.93 4.07
C ASP A 158 -10.61 -11.09 4.13
N ARG A 159 -10.55 -10.05 3.29
CA ARG A 159 -9.41 -9.15 3.15
C ARG A 159 -9.74 -7.75 3.67
N VAL A 160 -8.72 -7.05 4.11
CA VAL A 160 -8.80 -5.63 4.50
C VAL A 160 -8.28 -4.77 3.35
N GLY A 161 -9.05 -3.76 2.97
CA GLY A 161 -8.69 -2.83 1.91
C GLY A 161 -7.71 -1.74 2.34
N PRO A 162 -7.08 -1.09 1.36
CA PRO A 162 -6.00 -0.15 1.58
C PRO A 162 -6.41 1.12 2.35
N LEU A 163 -7.67 1.57 2.28
CA LEU A 163 -8.08 2.78 2.99
C LEU A 163 -8.07 2.57 4.51
N VAL A 164 -8.48 1.39 4.99
CA VAL A 164 -8.33 1.01 6.41
C VAL A 164 -6.85 1.02 6.82
N VAL A 165 -5.99 0.43 5.99
CA VAL A 165 -4.55 0.32 6.28
C VAL A 165 -3.93 1.71 6.43
N VAL A 166 -4.10 2.55 5.41
CA VAL A 166 -3.59 3.92 5.42
C VAL A 166 -4.20 4.70 6.56
N ALA A 167 -5.52 4.64 6.74
CA ALA A 167 -6.23 5.49 7.71
C ALA A 167 -5.86 5.18 9.15
N LEU A 168 -5.91 3.90 9.54
CA LEU A 168 -6.05 3.50 10.93
C LEU A 168 -4.89 2.63 11.41
N ILE A 169 -4.30 1.82 10.52
CA ILE A 169 -3.32 0.80 10.93
C ILE A 169 -1.91 1.37 10.93
N ASN A 170 -1.49 2.03 9.85
CA ASN A 170 -0.12 2.55 9.73
C ASN A 170 0.22 3.58 10.81
N ASP A 171 -0.75 4.39 11.25
CA ASP A 171 -0.54 5.39 12.30
C ASP A 171 -0.42 4.76 13.70
N SER A 172 -1.03 3.58 13.90
CA SER A 172 -1.03 2.86 15.18
C SER A 172 0.26 2.09 15.44
N LEU A 173 0.96 1.68 14.38
CA LEU A 173 2.21 0.94 14.47
C LEU A 173 3.40 1.89 14.33
N GLN A 174 4.49 1.60 15.03
CA GLN A 174 5.76 2.20 14.64
C GLN A 174 6.10 1.61 13.26
N SER A 175 6.13 2.43 12.22
CA SER A 175 6.45 1.96 10.87
C SER A 175 7.97 1.98 10.66
N ALA A 176 8.51 0.97 9.97
CA ALA A 176 9.89 0.98 9.50
C ALA A 176 10.13 2.11 8.46
N ALA A 177 9.09 2.60 7.80
CA ALA A 177 9.17 3.75 6.92
C ALA A 177 9.60 5.04 7.63
N ARG A 178 9.54 5.10 8.97
CA ARG A 178 10.04 6.24 9.75
C ARG A 178 11.57 6.38 9.71
N THR A 179 12.31 5.35 9.29
CA THR A 179 13.77 5.47 9.10
C THR A 179 14.12 6.02 7.72
N LEU A 180 13.19 6.01 6.76
CA LEU A 180 13.44 6.54 5.43
C LEU A 180 13.56 8.08 5.44
N PRO A 181 14.32 8.66 4.51
CA PRO A 181 14.44 10.11 4.41
C PRO A 181 13.07 10.80 4.33
N PRO A 182 12.82 11.86 5.13
CA PRO A 182 11.50 12.49 5.24
C PRO A 182 11.05 13.21 3.95
N THR A 183 11.97 13.43 3.01
CA THR A 183 11.68 14.03 1.71
C THR A 183 11.08 13.03 0.71
N LEU A 184 11.20 11.73 0.97
CA LEU A 184 10.66 10.71 0.08
C LEU A 184 9.14 10.63 0.21
N ARG A 185 8.48 10.62 -0.95
CA ARG A 185 7.07 10.27 -1.04
C ARG A 185 6.98 8.77 -1.24
N TYR A 186 6.28 8.10 -0.33
CA TYR A 186 6.08 6.67 -0.35
C TYR A 186 4.68 6.33 0.10
N GLN A 187 4.33 5.07 -0.07
CA GLN A 187 3.09 4.49 0.38
C GLN A 187 3.39 3.17 1.09
N GLU A 188 2.72 2.89 2.21
CA GLU A 188 2.96 1.68 2.98
C GLU A 188 1.71 0.80 3.00
N TYR A 189 1.82 -0.42 2.46
CA TYR A 189 0.74 -1.40 2.34
C TYR A 189 1.27 -2.84 2.30
N PRO A 190 0.95 -3.71 3.27
CA PRO A 190 0.59 -3.48 4.68
C PRO A 190 1.80 -2.96 5.51
N PRO A 191 1.72 -2.83 6.86
CA PRO A 191 2.83 -2.38 7.69
C PRO A 191 4.14 -3.16 7.43
N GLY A 192 5.24 -2.43 7.30
CA GLY A 192 6.56 -2.97 6.94
C GLY A 192 6.80 -3.14 5.45
N VAL A 193 5.77 -3.03 4.60
CA VAL A 193 5.88 -3.05 3.13
C VAL A 193 5.70 -1.63 2.59
N VAL A 194 6.80 -1.01 2.20
CA VAL A 194 6.84 0.34 1.65
C VAL A 194 7.06 0.28 0.14
N ILE A 195 6.30 1.06 -0.60
CA ILE A 195 6.41 1.21 -2.05
C ILE A 195 6.69 2.68 -2.34
N LEU A 196 7.72 2.95 -3.14
CA LEU A 196 8.06 4.31 -3.54
C LEU A 196 8.29 4.40 -5.05
N PRO A 197 7.85 5.48 -5.70
CA PRO A 197 8.03 5.68 -7.14
C PRO A 197 9.46 6.14 -7.42
N MET A 198 10.33 5.22 -7.79
CA MET A 198 11.73 5.51 -8.06
C MET A 198 11.92 5.90 -9.52
N ARG A 199 12.51 7.07 -9.78
CA ARG A 199 12.70 7.59 -11.15
C ARG A 199 13.68 6.71 -11.92
N SER A 200 13.19 6.04 -12.97
CA SER A 200 13.92 4.96 -13.65
C SER A 200 13.74 5.04 -15.18
N LYS A 201 14.32 4.07 -15.92
CA LYS A 201 14.24 3.99 -17.39
C LYS A 201 13.01 3.21 -17.88
N THR A 202 11.84 3.57 -17.39
CA THR A 202 10.57 3.01 -17.85
C THR A 202 10.23 3.45 -19.28
N ARG A 203 9.31 2.71 -19.92
CA ARG A 203 8.70 3.14 -21.18
C ARG A 203 7.68 4.25 -20.90
N LYS A 204 7.61 5.22 -21.82
CA LYS A 204 6.56 6.24 -21.81
C LYS A 204 5.16 5.58 -21.82
N PRO A 205 4.17 6.14 -21.11
CA PRO A 205 4.19 7.44 -20.42
C PRO A 205 4.75 7.40 -18.98
N PHE A 206 5.17 6.23 -18.48
CA PHE A 206 5.72 6.09 -17.14
C PHE A 206 7.10 6.73 -17.02
N LEU A 207 7.42 7.20 -15.81
CA LEU A 207 8.69 7.85 -15.48
C LEU A 207 9.36 7.26 -14.23
N THR A 208 8.68 6.35 -13.55
CA THR A 208 9.07 5.75 -12.28
C THR A 208 8.82 4.25 -12.33
N THR A 209 9.66 3.47 -11.65
CA THR A 209 9.40 2.08 -11.28
C THR A 209 8.89 2.05 -9.84
N ASN A 210 8.19 0.98 -9.46
CA ASN A 210 7.79 0.76 -8.08
C ASN A 210 8.96 0.09 -7.34
N LEU A 211 9.73 0.86 -6.59
CA LEU A 211 10.72 0.31 -5.69
C LEU A 211 10.00 -0.17 -4.42
N VAL A 212 10.06 -1.47 -4.15
CA VAL A 212 9.43 -2.07 -2.96
C VAL A 212 10.49 -2.33 -1.91
N ILE A 213 10.20 -1.97 -0.67
CA ILE A 213 11.02 -2.21 0.51
C ILE A 213 10.16 -2.99 1.49
N PHE A 214 10.64 -4.16 1.90
CA PHE A 214 10.05 -4.91 2.99
C PHE A 214 11.03 -4.98 4.15
N ALA A 215 10.69 -4.28 5.24
CA ALA A 215 11.52 -4.14 6.43
C ALA A 215 10.63 -4.24 7.69
N PRO A 216 10.22 -5.45 8.10
CA PRO A 216 9.37 -5.64 9.27
C PRO A 216 10.10 -5.26 10.57
N GLN A 217 9.38 -4.74 11.57
CA GLN A 217 9.99 -4.27 12.82
C GLN A 217 10.45 -5.38 13.78
N GLN A 218 9.83 -6.56 13.72
CA GLN A 218 10.12 -7.65 14.64
C GLN A 218 10.96 -8.73 13.94
N VAL A 219 12.25 -8.75 14.26
CA VAL A 219 13.11 -9.91 13.94
C VAL A 219 12.74 -11.02 14.92
N SER A 220 11.87 -11.94 14.49
CA SER A 220 11.63 -13.18 15.23
C SER A 220 12.76 -14.17 14.95
N ASP A 221 13.55 -14.48 15.98
CA ASP A 221 14.58 -15.53 15.93
C ASP A 221 13.98 -16.96 15.90
N THR A 222 12.67 -17.09 16.09
CA THR A 222 11.99 -18.38 16.14
C THR A 222 11.34 -18.71 14.82
N VAL A 223 12.13 -19.19 13.86
CA VAL A 223 11.62 -19.92 12.71
C VAL A 223 12.23 -21.31 12.76
N GLY A 224 11.36 -22.32 12.84
CA GLY A 224 11.78 -23.73 12.88
C GLY A 224 12.54 -24.14 11.62
N ASP A 225 13.09 -25.37 11.61
CA ASP A 225 13.85 -25.97 10.50
C ASP A 225 13.07 -25.96 9.18
N CYS A 226 13.11 -24.83 8.48
CA CYS A 226 12.62 -24.65 7.12
C CYS A 226 13.83 -24.35 6.24
N SER A 227 13.94 -25.03 5.10
CA SER A 227 15.02 -24.81 4.14
C SER A 227 14.75 -23.54 3.32
N PHE A 228 15.20 -22.39 3.82
CA PHE A 228 15.16 -21.14 3.07
C PHE A 228 16.37 -21.03 2.16
N VAL A 229 16.19 -20.51 0.94
CA VAL A 229 17.29 -20.31 -0.02
C VAL A 229 18.09 -19.03 0.26
N ALA A 230 17.51 -18.11 1.04
CA ALA A 230 18.17 -16.88 1.48
C ALA A 230 17.56 -16.34 2.76
N HIS A 231 18.39 -15.61 3.52
CA HIS A 231 18.00 -14.97 4.78
C HIS A 231 18.48 -13.51 4.79
N GLY A 232 17.61 -12.60 5.21
CA GLY A 232 17.92 -11.19 5.40
C GLY A 232 17.05 -10.56 6.48
N ASP A 233 17.43 -9.37 6.90
CA ASP A 233 16.66 -8.56 7.87
C ASP A 233 15.73 -7.58 7.12
N ALA A 234 16.03 -7.28 5.86
CA ALA A 234 15.17 -6.52 4.96
C ALA A 234 15.29 -7.02 3.52
N LEU A 235 14.32 -6.65 2.69
CA LEU A 235 14.23 -6.94 1.27
C LEU A 235 14.00 -5.63 0.50
N ILE A 236 14.73 -5.46 -0.59
CA ILE A 236 14.48 -4.42 -1.59
C ILE A 236 14.22 -5.07 -2.95
N VAL A 237 13.17 -4.63 -3.66
CA VAL A 237 12.74 -5.21 -4.93
C VAL A 237 12.84 -4.17 -6.04
N ASP A 238 13.43 -4.57 -7.16
CA ASP A 238 13.53 -3.77 -8.39
C ASP A 238 14.13 -2.37 -8.19
N PRO A 239 15.39 -2.27 -7.72
CA PRO A 239 16.07 -1.02 -7.41
C PRO A 239 16.52 -0.23 -8.65
N GLY A 240 15.83 -0.36 -9.78
CA GLY A 240 16.16 0.37 -10.99
C GLY A 240 15.91 1.86 -10.80
N CYS A 241 16.94 2.66 -11.10
CA CYS A 241 16.87 4.11 -11.01
C CYS A 241 17.82 4.74 -12.03
N ARG A 242 17.54 5.98 -12.44
CA ARG A 242 18.47 6.72 -13.31
C ARG A 242 19.64 7.26 -12.50
N HIS A 243 20.72 7.58 -13.19
CA HIS A 243 21.95 8.09 -12.58
C HIS A 243 21.76 9.33 -11.70
N GLU A 244 20.82 10.21 -12.05
CA GLU A 244 20.49 11.42 -11.30
C GLU A 244 19.92 11.11 -9.91
N TYR A 245 19.37 9.91 -9.72
CA TYR A 245 18.71 9.46 -8.48
C TYR A 245 19.54 8.42 -7.71
N HIS A 246 20.80 8.21 -8.10
CA HIS A 246 21.68 7.31 -7.36
C HIS A 246 21.90 7.74 -5.91
N GLU A 247 22.05 9.03 -5.63
CA GLU A 247 22.20 9.52 -4.25
C GLU A 247 20.94 9.27 -3.40
N GLU A 248 19.76 9.39 -4.00
CA GLU A 248 18.50 9.05 -3.35
C GLU A 248 18.45 7.56 -2.99
N LEU A 249 18.84 6.68 -3.92
CA LEU A 249 18.95 5.24 -3.66
C LEU A 249 19.95 4.93 -2.54
N LYS A 250 21.11 5.62 -2.51
CA LYS A 250 22.11 5.44 -1.44
C LYS A 250 21.54 5.81 -0.07
N GLN A 251 20.79 6.91 0.01
CA GLN A 251 20.15 7.33 1.25
C GLN A 251 19.14 6.30 1.73
N ILE A 252 18.35 5.72 0.81
CA ILE A 252 17.43 4.63 1.12
C ILE A 252 18.20 3.43 1.68
N ILE A 253 19.23 2.94 0.98
CA ILE A 253 20.04 1.78 1.40
C ILE A 253 20.67 2.01 2.77
N ALA A 254 21.17 3.22 3.05
CA ALA A 254 21.78 3.57 4.33
C ALA A 254 20.81 3.49 5.52
N CYS A 255 19.49 3.55 5.27
CA CYS A 255 18.46 3.40 6.28
C CYS A 255 17.99 1.96 6.47
N LEU A 256 18.44 1.02 5.63
CA LEU A 256 18.07 -0.39 5.69
C LEU A 256 19.10 -1.21 6.49
N PRO A 257 18.68 -2.34 7.10
CA PRO A 257 19.59 -3.29 7.72
C PRO A 257 20.71 -3.77 6.80
N GLU A 258 21.87 -4.10 7.40
CA GLU A 258 23.03 -4.57 6.65
C GLU A 258 22.78 -5.90 5.94
N LYS A 259 22.05 -6.84 6.56
CA LYS A 259 21.63 -8.09 5.91
C LYS A 259 20.46 -7.84 4.96
N LEU A 260 20.77 -7.29 3.80
CA LEU A 260 19.78 -6.91 2.79
C LEU A 260 19.67 -8.00 1.73
N ILE A 261 18.44 -8.45 1.47
CA ILE A 261 18.11 -9.20 0.26
C ILE A 261 17.74 -8.21 -0.83
N VAL A 262 18.29 -8.38 -2.03
CA VAL A 262 17.91 -7.65 -3.23
C VAL A 262 17.21 -8.63 -4.15
N PHE A 263 15.95 -8.40 -4.49
CA PHE A 263 15.23 -9.23 -5.44
C PHE A 263 14.98 -8.45 -6.72
N VAL A 264 15.22 -9.07 -7.87
CA VAL A 264 14.89 -8.49 -9.17
C VAL A 264 13.87 -9.37 -9.88
N THR A 265 12.74 -8.78 -10.23
CA THR A 265 11.64 -9.48 -10.90
C THR A 265 12.05 -9.90 -12.31
N HIS A 266 12.69 -9.00 -13.05
CA HIS A 266 13.20 -9.26 -14.40
C HIS A 266 14.28 -8.26 -14.84
N HIS A 267 14.88 -8.53 -16.00
CA HIS A 267 16.11 -7.89 -16.50
C HIS A 267 16.00 -6.48 -17.09
N HIS A 268 14.81 -5.88 -17.19
CA HIS A 268 14.71 -4.56 -17.83
C HIS A 268 15.39 -3.47 -16.98
N LEU A 269 15.90 -2.43 -17.65
CA LEU A 269 16.76 -1.40 -17.05
C LEU A 269 16.07 -0.64 -15.91
N ASP A 270 14.77 -0.44 -16.01
CA ASP A 270 13.93 0.14 -14.97
C ASP A 270 13.84 -0.67 -13.68
N HIS A 271 14.31 -1.92 -13.66
CA HIS A 271 14.37 -2.76 -12.46
C HIS A 271 15.81 -2.98 -11.96
N VAL A 272 16.82 -2.90 -12.82
CA VAL A 272 18.18 -3.40 -12.50
C VAL A 272 19.28 -2.34 -12.46
N GLU A 273 19.08 -1.13 -13.00
CA GLU A 273 20.18 -0.15 -13.13
C GLU A 273 20.80 0.30 -11.80
N GLY A 274 20.03 0.30 -10.70
CA GLY A 274 20.54 0.65 -9.37
C GLY A 274 21.26 -0.49 -8.64
N LEU A 275 21.31 -1.70 -9.20
CA LEU A 275 22.05 -2.83 -8.59
C LEU A 275 23.51 -2.47 -8.31
N SER A 276 24.14 -1.72 -9.23
CA SER A 276 25.53 -1.32 -9.11
C SER A 276 25.80 -0.39 -7.92
N ILE A 277 24.77 0.34 -7.48
CA ILE A 277 24.81 1.23 -6.33
C ILE A 277 24.60 0.44 -5.05
N ILE A 278 23.68 -0.53 -5.04
CA ILE A 278 23.48 -1.40 -3.88
C ILE A 278 24.75 -2.16 -3.53
N GLN A 279 25.38 -2.87 -4.48
CA GLN A 279 26.60 -3.63 -4.17
C GLN A 279 27.76 -2.75 -3.67
N LYS A 280 27.82 -1.47 -4.08
CA LYS A 280 28.83 -0.52 -3.61
C LYS A 280 28.57 -0.04 -2.19
N CYS A 281 27.30 0.19 -1.85
CA CYS A 281 26.90 0.73 -0.55
C CYS A 281 26.69 -0.36 0.50
N ASN A 282 26.29 -1.56 0.07
CA ASN A 282 26.11 -2.73 0.90
C ASN A 282 26.71 -3.97 0.20
N PRO A 283 28.02 -4.22 0.37
CA PRO A 283 28.70 -5.39 -0.21
C PRO A 283 28.24 -6.74 0.37
N ASN A 284 27.52 -6.73 1.49
CA ASN A 284 26.99 -7.93 2.14
C ASN A 284 25.57 -8.27 1.65
N ALA A 285 24.99 -7.45 0.77
CA ALA A 285 23.68 -7.71 0.20
C ALA A 285 23.67 -8.97 -0.67
N THR A 286 22.59 -9.75 -0.56
CA THR A 286 22.40 -10.99 -1.34
C THR A 286 21.42 -10.73 -2.48
N LEU A 287 21.87 -10.88 -3.73
CA LEU A 287 21.01 -10.78 -4.90
C LEU A 287 20.27 -12.11 -5.15
N LEU A 288 18.96 -12.02 -5.29
CA LEU A 288 18.06 -13.07 -5.73
C LEU A 288 17.51 -12.72 -7.10
N ALA A 289 17.73 -13.61 -8.06
CA ALA A 289 17.31 -13.41 -9.43
C ALA A 289 17.15 -14.74 -10.15
N HIS A 290 16.25 -14.79 -11.13
CA HIS A 290 16.19 -15.93 -12.03
C HIS A 290 17.43 -15.99 -12.94
N GLU A 291 17.94 -17.18 -13.28
CA GLU A 291 19.14 -17.31 -14.13
C GLU A 291 19.03 -16.54 -15.46
N ASN A 292 17.87 -16.64 -16.13
CA ASN A 292 17.58 -15.90 -17.35
C ASN A 292 17.67 -14.37 -17.18
N THR A 293 17.33 -13.84 -16.01
CA THR A 293 17.54 -12.42 -15.68
C THR A 293 19.03 -12.13 -15.59
N MET A 294 19.78 -12.94 -14.85
CA MET A 294 21.23 -12.77 -14.70
C MET A 294 22.02 -12.88 -16.00
N ARG A 295 21.57 -13.72 -16.94
CA ARG A 295 22.18 -13.83 -18.27
C ARG A 295 22.00 -12.58 -19.13
N ARG A 296 21.03 -11.72 -18.80
CA ARG A 296 20.63 -10.55 -19.60
C ARG A 296 21.09 -9.22 -19.01
N ILE A 297 21.33 -9.15 -17.70
CA ILE A 297 21.89 -7.94 -17.08
C ILE A 297 23.40 -7.84 -17.37
N GLY A 298 23.93 -6.63 -17.35
CA GLY A 298 25.34 -6.37 -17.59
C GLY A 298 26.21 -6.86 -16.42
N LYS A 299 27.41 -7.36 -16.71
CA LYS A 299 28.41 -7.73 -15.69
C LYS A 299 28.81 -6.57 -14.77
N GLY A 300 28.58 -5.32 -15.21
CA GLY A 300 28.82 -4.12 -14.41
C GLY A 300 27.68 -3.78 -13.45
N ASP A 301 26.49 -4.36 -13.64
CA ASP A 301 25.31 -4.10 -12.82
C ASP A 301 25.42 -4.84 -11.48
N TRP A 302 25.86 -6.11 -11.53
CA TRP A 302 26.16 -6.91 -10.35
C TRP A 302 27.34 -7.84 -10.62
N SER A 303 28.37 -7.78 -9.78
CA SER A 303 29.57 -8.62 -9.91
C SER A 303 29.79 -9.56 -8.72
N LEU A 304 29.03 -9.38 -7.65
CA LEU A 304 29.02 -10.30 -6.50
C LEU A 304 28.30 -11.61 -6.87
N GLY A 305 28.38 -12.60 -5.97
CA GLY A 305 27.56 -13.81 -6.09
C GLY A 305 26.06 -13.47 -6.09
N TYR A 306 25.25 -14.39 -6.65
CA TYR A 306 23.80 -14.32 -6.58
C TYR A 306 23.25 -15.71 -6.25
N THR A 307 22.06 -15.74 -5.67
CA THR A 307 21.29 -16.98 -5.49
C THR A 307 20.24 -17.04 -6.59
N SER A 308 20.28 -18.10 -7.40
CA SER A 308 19.27 -18.32 -8.42
C SER A 308 17.95 -18.77 -7.80
N VAL A 309 16.85 -18.23 -8.30
CA VAL A 309 15.48 -18.64 -7.95
C VAL A 309 14.67 -18.97 -9.20
N SER A 310 13.79 -19.95 -9.10
CA SER A 310 13.03 -20.54 -10.22
C SER A 310 11.51 -20.57 -9.99
N GLY A 311 11.05 -20.20 -8.79
CA GLY A 311 9.68 -20.32 -8.33
C GLY A 311 9.56 -21.40 -7.26
N GLU A 312 8.65 -21.17 -6.29
CA GLU A 312 8.36 -22.03 -5.13
C GLU A 312 9.40 -22.00 -4.00
N GLU A 313 10.55 -21.34 -4.19
CA GLU A 313 11.52 -21.21 -3.12
C GLU A 313 11.06 -20.25 -2.02
N ASP A 314 11.32 -20.61 -0.77
CA ASP A 314 11.09 -19.73 0.37
C ASP A 314 12.33 -18.95 0.75
N ILE A 315 12.12 -17.68 1.09
CA ILE A 315 13.13 -16.80 1.69
C ILE A 315 12.63 -16.31 3.04
N LEU A 316 13.58 -16.01 3.93
CA LEU A 316 13.30 -15.47 5.24
C LEU A 316 13.74 -14.01 5.29
N VAL A 317 12.80 -13.10 5.56
CA VAL A 317 13.07 -11.67 5.71
C VAL A 317 12.53 -11.18 7.05
N GLY A 318 13.41 -10.81 7.97
CA GLY A 318 13.04 -10.28 9.29
C GLY A 318 12.06 -11.17 10.05
N GLY A 319 12.26 -12.50 10.01
CA GLY A 319 11.37 -13.48 10.64
C GLY A 319 10.12 -13.87 9.84
N HIS A 320 9.84 -13.21 8.71
CA HIS A 320 8.72 -13.53 7.83
C HIS A 320 9.15 -14.44 6.67
N ARG A 321 8.38 -15.50 6.42
CA ARG A 321 8.51 -16.34 5.23
C ARG A 321 7.86 -15.66 4.03
N LEU A 322 8.62 -15.49 2.96
CA LEU A 322 8.13 -15.06 1.64
C LEU A 322 8.41 -16.17 0.64
N THR A 323 7.45 -16.47 -0.23
CA THR A 323 7.60 -17.47 -1.29
C THR A 323 7.81 -16.76 -2.63
N VAL A 324 8.87 -17.13 -3.35
CA VAL A 324 9.12 -16.65 -4.71
C VAL A 324 8.15 -17.36 -5.65
N ILE A 325 7.40 -16.60 -6.46
CA ILE A 325 6.45 -17.16 -7.43
C ILE A 325 6.95 -16.89 -8.84
N PHE A 326 7.01 -17.94 -9.65
CA PHE A 326 7.34 -17.83 -11.07
C PHE A 326 6.09 -17.50 -11.88
N ALA A 327 6.08 -16.30 -12.47
CA ALA A 327 4.97 -15.78 -13.26
C ALA A 327 5.46 -15.28 -14.63
N PRO A 328 5.80 -16.17 -15.58
CA PRO A 328 6.28 -15.77 -16.89
C PRO A 328 5.14 -15.17 -17.73
N VAL A 329 5.37 -13.99 -18.30
CA VAL A 329 4.48 -13.44 -19.33
C VAL A 329 4.90 -14.03 -20.68
N PHE A 330 4.10 -14.95 -21.20
CA PHE A 330 4.20 -15.36 -22.60
C PHE A 330 3.52 -14.26 -23.44
N LEU A 331 4.32 -13.36 -24.01
CA LEU A 331 3.83 -12.48 -25.07
C LEU A 331 3.49 -13.38 -26.27
N LEU A 332 2.19 -13.61 -26.51
CA LEU A 332 1.67 -14.26 -27.70
C LEU A 332 1.90 -13.41 -28.96
#